data_AF-A0A7S3ARI5-F1
#
_entry.id   AF-A0A7S3ARI5-F1
#
_cell.length_a   1.000
_cell.length_b   1.000
_cell.length_c   1.000
_cell.angle_alpha   90.00
_cell.angle_beta   90.00
_cell.angle_gamma   90.00
#
_symmetry.space_group_name_H-M   'P 1'
#
loop_
_entity.id
_entity.type
_entity.pdbx_description
1 polymer ?
#
loop_
_entity_poly.entity_id
_entity_poly.type
_entity_poly.pdbx_seq_one_letter_code
_entity_poly.pdbx_strand_id
1 'polypeptide(L)'
;CVVIKYKPEAHAVFSKVAKAAHGLIVRINPGQLSAVDQAAFDGLMRECMALGIPVWSSPDVQIQMGAKDALCKIAHLNCGLPDTLAYYDSDSFITGFKK
;
A
#
# COMPACT_ATOMS: atom_id res chain seq x y z
N CYS A 1 -14.70 -15.39 -2.97
CA CYS A 1 -14.03 -14.21 -3.55
C CYS A 1 -13.77 -14.45 -5.04
N VAL A 2 -13.91 -13.41 -5.86
CA VAL A 2 -13.56 -13.43 -7.29
C VAL A 2 -12.26 -12.64 -7.46
N VAL A 3 -11.28 -13.20 -8.18
CA VAL A 3 -10.05 -12.48 -8.50
C VAL A 3 -10.28 -11.64 -9.74
N ILE A 4 -10.03 -10.34 -9.64
CA ILE A 4 -10.16 -9.39 -10.74
C ILE A 4 -8.82 -8.68 -10.89
N LYS A 5 -8.27 -8.68 -12.11
CA LYS A 5 -7.04 -7.96 -12.42
C LYS A 5 -7.39 -6.53 -12.81
N TYR A 6 -6.84 -5.56 -12.09
CA TYR A 6 -6.93 -4.16 -12.49
C TYR A 6 -6.09 -3.92 -13.74
N LYS A 7 -6.66 -3.20 -14.70
CA LYS A 7 -5.99 -2.71 -15.90
C LYS A 7 -6.31 -1.22 -16.03
N PRO A 8 -5.32 -0.32 -16.07
CA PRO A 8 -5.56 1.12 -16.13
C PRO A 8 -6.49 1.53 -17.28
N GLU A 9 -6.34 0.91 -18.45
CA GLU A 9 -7.17 1.16 -19.62
C GLU A 9 -8.64 0.75 -19.44
N ALA A 10 -8.93 -0.12 -18.47
CA ALA A 10 -10.28 -0.59 -18.14
C ALA A 10 -10.80 0.00 -16.81
N HIS A 11 -10.23 1.11 -16.33
CA HIS A 11 -10.54 1.70 -15.03
C HIS A 11 -12.05 1.94 -14.83
N ALA A 12 -12.75 2.48 -15.84
CA ALA A 12 -14.18 2.76 -15.76
C ALA A 12 -15.04 1.48 -15.57
N VAL A 13 -14.66 0.38 -16.23
CA VAL A 13 -15.34 -0.91 -16.07
C VAL A 13 -15.02 -1.51 -14.71
N PHE A 14 -13.75 -1.47 -14.30
CA PHE A 14 -13.33 -1.94 -12.99
C PHE A 14 -14.03 -1.19 -11.85
N SER A 15 -14.20 0.13 -11.96
CA SER A 15 -14.93 0.96 -10.98
C SER A 15 -16.35 0.46 -10.74
N LYS A 16 -17.09 0.12 -11.81
CA LYS A 16 -18.45 -0.42 -11.68
C LYS A 16 -18.46 -1.77 -10.95
N VAL A 17 -17.52 -2.65 -11.30
CA VAL A 17 -17.40 -3.97 -10.66
C VAL A 17 -17.00 -3.85 -9.19
N ALA A 18 -16.05 -2.97 -8.88
CA ALA A 18 -15.58 -2.71 -7.52
C ALA A 18 -16.72 -2.16 -6.63
N LYS A 19 -17.52 -1.23 -7.15
CA LYS A 19 -18.67 -0.64 -6.44
C LYS A 19 -19.86 -1.57 -6.26
N ALA A 20 -19.92 -2.66 -7.04
CA ALA A 20 -20.94 -3.70 -6.89
C ALA A 20 -20.55 -4.78 -5.86
N ALA A 21 -19.31 -4.78 -5.37
CA ALA A 21 -18.84 -5.75 -4.40
C ALA A 21 -19.24 -5.35 -2.96
N HIS A 22 -19.45 -6.35 -2.11
CA HIS A 22 -19.64 -6.14 -0.66
C HIS A 22 -18.34 -5.80 0.08
N GLY A 23 -17.19 -5.93 -0.57
CA GLY A 23 -15.87 -5.68 -0.01
C GLY A 23 -14.75 -6.03 -0.98
N LEU A 24 -13.58 -5.42 -0.78
CA LEU A 24 -12.43 -5.55 -1.67
C LEU A 24 -11.19 -5.99 -0.91
N ILE A 25 -10.49 -7.01 -1.43
CA ILE A 25 -9.17 -7.42 -0.96
C ILE A 25 -8.14 -6.99 -2.02
N VAL A 26 -7.37 -5.96 -1.69
CA VAL A 26 -6.38 -5.35 -2.57
C VAL A 26 -5.06 -6.11 -2.47
N ARG A 27 -4.55 -6.52 -3.63
CA ARG A 27 -3.24 -7.18 -3.78
C ARG A 27 -2.26 -6.38 -4.64
N ILE A 28 -2.60 -5.12 -4.93
CA ILE A 28 -1.73 -4.16 -5.61
C ILE A 28 -1.06 -3.33 -4.51
N ASN A 29 0.25 -3.43 -4.41
CA ASN A 29 1.04 -2.63 -3.49
C ASN A 29 1.38 -1.27 -4.11
N PRO A 30 1.57 -0.21 -3.30
CA PRO A 30 2.10 1.06 -3.78
C PRO A 30 3.39 0.86 -4.58
N GLY A 31 3.47 1.50 -5.75
CA GLY A 31 4.63 1.43 -6.64
C GLY A 31 4.63 0.26 -7.64
N GLN A 32 3.59 -0.59 -7.65
CA GLN A 32 3.41 -1.60 -8.70
C GLN A 32 2.77 -1.06 -9.98
N LEU A 33 2.08 0.07 -9.89
CA LEU A 33 1.52 0.79 -11.03
C LEU A 33 2.35 2.05 -11.31
N SER A 34 2.14 2.66 -12.48
CA SER A 34 2.66 4.01 -12.74
C SER A 34 2.11 5.00 -11.70
N ALA A 35 2.80 6.10 -11.43
CA ALA A 35 2.34 7.06 -10.42
C ALA A 35 0.93 7.60 -10.71
N VAL A 36 0.59 7.82 -11.99
CA VAL A 36 -0.74 8.28 -12.42
C VAL A 36 -1.80 7.19 -12.19
N ASP A 37 -1.50 5.95 -12.58
CA ASP A 37 -2.44 4.83 -12.46
C ASP A 37 -2.65 4.42 -11.00
N GLN A 38 -1.60 4.51 -10.19
CA GLN A 38 -1.67 4.27 -8.74
C GLN A 38 -2.58 5.30 -8.07
N ALA A 39 -2.43 6.59 -8.39
CA ALA A 39 -3.29 7.64 -7.83
C ALA A 39 -4.77 7.43 -8.20
N ALA A 40 -5.05 7.05 -9.46
CA ALA A 40 -6.40 6.73 -9.91
C ALA A 40 -6.98 5.50 -9.18
N PHE A 41 -6.18 4.44 -9.03
CA PHE A 41 -6.57 3.23 -8.31
C PHE A 41 -6.86 3.52 -6.81
N ASP A 42 -5.94 4.22 -6.13
CA ASP A 42 -6.10 4.55 -4.72
C ASP A 42 -7.29 5.50 -4.49
N GLY A 43 -7.54 6.41 -5.43
CA GLY A 43 -8.74 7.27 -5.44
C GLY A 43 -10.03 6.46 -5.49
N LEU A 44 -10.11 5.46 -6.38
CA LEU A 44 -11.25 4.55 -6.46
C LEU A 44 -11.44 3.75 -5.16
N MET A 45 -10.35 3.28 -4.54
CA MET A 45 -10.44 2.56 -3.27
C MET A 45 -11.00 3.45 -2.15
N ARG A 46 -10.57 4.71 -2.07
CA ARG A 46 -11.13 5.70 -1.12
C ARG A 46 -12.60 5.99 -1.40
N GLU A 47 -12.98 6.09 -2.68
CA GLU A 47 -14.39 6.25 -3.06
C GLU A 47 -15.24 5.04 -2.62
N CYS A 48 -14.75 3.82 -2.80
CA CYS A 48 -15.44 2.61 -2.33
C CYS A 48 -15.63 2.64 -0.80
N MET A 49 -14.60 3.04 -0.05
CA MET A 49 -14.70 3.20 1.41
C MET A 49 -15.74 4.26 1.80
N ALA A 50 -15.79 5.40 1.09
CA ALA A 50 -16.79 6.44 1.30
C ALA A 50 -18.23 5.98 1.02
N LEU A 51 -18.40 5.00 0.13
CA LEU A 51 -19.68 4.33 -0.15
C LEU A 51 -20.02 3.21 0.87
N GLY A 52 -19.19 3.00 1.90
CA GLY A 52 -19.39 1.96 2.90
C GLY A 52 -18.90 0.57 2.46
N ILE A 53 -18.17 0.47 1.35
CA ILE A 53 -17.57 -0.77 0.88
C ILE A 53 -16.19 -0.91 1.52
N PRO A 54 -15.98 -1.90 2.42
CA PRO A 54 -14.70 -2.05 3.08
C PRO A 54 -13.60 -2.51 2.11
N VAL A 55 -12.40 -1.95 2.28
CA VAL A 55 -11.21 -2.22 1.46
C VAL A 55 -10.06 -2.66 2.34
N TRP A 56 -9.46 -3.83 2.04
CA TRP A 56 -8.37 -4.41 2.82
C TRP A 56 -7.13 -4.74 1.97
N SER A 57 -5.93 -4.30 2.33
CA SER A 57 -5.65 -3.26 3.33
C SER A 57 -6.10 -1.89 2.81
N SER A 58 -6.53 -1.00 3.72
CA SER A 58 -6.94 0.36 3.33
C SER A 58 -5.76 1.09 2.66
N PRO A 59 -5.99 1.92 1.62
CA PRO A 59 -4.92 2.63 0.92
C PRO A 59 -4.02 3.45 1.85
N ASP A 60 -4.59 4.14 2.83
CA ASP A 60 -3.84 5.02 3.73
C ASP A 60 -2.89 4.24 4.65
N VAL A 61 -3.33 3.07 5.15
CA VAL A 61 -2.45 2.14 5.89
C VAL A 61 -1.31 1.64 5.00
N GLN A 62 -1.56 1.31 3.73
CA GLN A 62 -0.49 0.87 2.83
C GLN A 62 0.53 1.99 2.55
N ILE A 63 0.08 3.24 2.45
CA ILE A 63 0.95 4.41 2.24
C ILE A 63 1.77 4.72 3.50
N GLN A 64 1.14 4.72 4.66
CA GLN A 64 1.79 5.05 5.93
C GLN A 64 2.70 3.93 6.46
N MET A 65 2.28 2.69 6.27
CA MET A 65 2.98 1.48 6.72
C MET A 65 3.56 0.75 5.50
N GLY A 66 4.36 1.45 4.71
CA GLY A 66 5.15 0.80 3.67
C GLY A 66 5.88 -0.38 4.29
N ALA A 67 5.65 -1.59 3.74
CA ALA A 67 5.95 -2.85 4.44
C ALA A 67 7.39 -2.96 4.96
N LYS A 68 8.35 -2.26 4.34
CA LYS A 68 9.76 -2.24 4.76
C LYS A 68 10.05 -1.23 5.87
N ASP A 69 9.42 -0.07 5.83
CA ASP A 69 9.59 0.98 6.85
C ASP A 69 8.97 0.56 8.18
N ALA A 70 7.82 -0.13 8.12
CA ALA A 70 7.18 -0.72 9.28
C ALA A 70 8.09 -1.72 10.00
N LEU A 71 8.87 -2.53 9.27
CA LEU A 71 9.83 -3.48 9.86
C LEU A 71 10.94 -2.77 10.63
N CYS A 72 11.45 -1.65 10.10
CA CYS A 72 12.47 -0.85 10.78
C CYS A 72 11.90 -0.21 12.06
N LYS A 73 10.66 0.27 12.02
CA LYS A 73 9.99 0.88 13.18
C LYS A 73 9.72 -0.09 14.32
N ILE A 74 9.51 -1.38 14.03
CA ILE A 74 9.26 -2.41 15.07
C ILE A 74 10.51 -3.20 15.47
N ALA A 75 11.70 -2.85 14.96
CA ALA A 75 12.94 -3.60 15.17
C ALA A 75 13.30 -3.83 16.65
N HIS A 76 12.82 -2.95 17.54
CA HIS A 76 13.07 -2.98 18.98
C HIS A 76 12.04 -3.79 19.79
N LEU A 77 10.96 -4.29 19.17
CA LEU A 77 9.96 -5.12 19.83
C LEU A 77 10.43 -6.59 19.92
N ASN A 78 9.78 -7.38 20.79
CA ASN A 78 10.12 -8.81 20.96
C ASN A 78 10.03 -9.66 19.67
N CYS A 79 9.25 -9.21 18.69
CA CYS A 79 9.12 -9.86 17.37
C CYS A 79 9.90 -9.15 16.26
N GLY A 80 10.60 -8.07 16.59
CA GLY A 80 11.44 -7.31 15.68
C GLY A 80 12.82 -7.94 15.50
N LEU A 81 13.53 -7.49 14.47
CA LEU A 81 14.92 -7.86 14.23
C LEU A 81 15.80 -6.61 14.40
N PRO A 82 16.64 -6.53 15.46
CA PRO A 82 17.36 -5.29 15.82
C PRO A 82 18.34 -4.76 14.77
N ASP A 83 18.76 -5.60 13.82
CA ASP A 83 19.64 -5.24 12.71
C ASP A 83 18.88 -4.71 11.47
N THR A 84 17.55 -4.54 11.57
CA THR A 84 16.73 -3.96 10.50
C THR A 84 16.77 -2.44 10.59
N LEU A 85 17.50 -1.81 9.65
CA LEU A 85 17.79 -0.38 9.65
C LEU A 85 17.18 0.32 8.43
N ALA A 86 16.71 1.56 8.63
CA ALA A 86 16.34 2.50 7.58
C ALA A 86 17.12 3.80 7.75
N TYR A 87 17.58 4.36 6.64
CA TYR A 87 18.33 5.61 6.59
C TYR A 87 17.53 6.63 5.78
N TYR A 88 17.01 7.66 6.44
CA TYR A 88 16.14 8.66 5.82
C TYR A 88 16.92 9.86 5.24
N ASP A 89 18.19 9.99 5.63
CA ASP A 89 19.11 11.03 5.20
C ASP A 89 20.52 10.47 4.97
N SER A 90 21.34 11.21 4.22
CA SER A 90 22.68 10.77 3.83
C SER A 90 23.63 10.62 5.02
N ASP A 91 23.48 11.45 6.05
CA ASP A 91 24.38 11.47 7.20
C ASP A 91 24.16 10.22 8.07
N SER A 92 22.90 9.86 8.30
CA SER A 92 22.49 8.61 8.96
C SER A 92 22.99 7.39 8.20
N PHE A 93 22.90 7.41 6.86
CA PHE A 93 23.39 6.32 6.02
C PHE A 93 24.91 6.13 6.15
N ILE A 94 25.70 7.19 5.97
CA ILE A 94 27.17 7.11 6.05
C ILE A 94 27.62 6.62 7.43
N THR A 95 26.95 7.10 8.48
CA THR A 95 27.31 6.79 9.87
C THR A 95 26.90 5.38 10.29
N GLY A 96 25.72 4.93 9.88
CA GLY A 96 25.15 3.66 10.32
C GLY A 96 25.50 2.48 9.43
N PHE A 97 25.62 2.68 8.10
CA PHE A 97 25.83 1.57 7.16
C PHE A 97 27.23 0.93 7.27
N LYS A 98 28.21 1.69 7.75
CA LYS A 98 29.61 1.23 7.88
C LYS A 98 29.93 0.58 9.24
N LYS A 99 28.97 0.54 10.17
CA LYS A 99 29.13 -0.10 11.48
C LYS A 99 28.78 -1.58 11.41
#